data_AF-A0A7X7JQI4-F1
#
_entry.id   AF-A0A7X7JQI4-F1
#
_cell.length_a   1.000
_cell.length_b   1.000
_cell.length_c   1.000
_cell.angle_alpha   90.00
_cell.angle_beta   90.00
_cell.angle_gamma   90.00
#
_symmetry.space_group_name_H-M   'P 1'
#
loop_
_entity.id
_entity.type
_entity.pdbx_description
1 polymer ?
#
loop_
_entity_poly.entity_id
_entity_poly.type
_entity_poly.pdbx_seq_one_letter_code
_entity_poly.pdbx_strand_id
1 'polypeptide(L)'
;MYEQKHVEQALSLFREQLSLNPSDNQGARAMALECLFRLKKWQEAFDLTMRYPDDMLCETLYGRALALFVLDDRRLAKMALDAAAERRPLVRAELLKEKHRRPRRSSPLGVALGSSEEAYEYWQRYGRFWKKAPGALEWLRSAAKDAQTPE
;
A
#
# COMPACT_ATOMS: atom_id res chain seq x y z
N MET A 1 23.48 6.91 -1.25
CA MET A 1 23.41 8.37 -1.54
C MET A 1 22.81 8.66 -2.91
N TYR A 2 23.35 8.12 -4.00
CA TYR A 2 22.85 8.41 -5.36
C TYR A 2 21.40 7.95 -5.60
N GLU A 3 21.03 6.74 -5.18
CA GLU A 3 19.66 6.23 -5.34
C GLU A 3 18.63 7.08 -4.57
N GLN A 4 18.97 7.47 -3.34
CA GLN A 4 18.10 8.27 -2.47
C GLN A 4 17.78 9.64 -3.09
N LYS A 5 18.80 10.31 -3.65
CA LYS A 5 18.67 11.57 -4.38
C LYS A 5 17.68 11.48 -5.54
N HIS A 6 17.71 10.38 -6.29
CA HIS A 6 16.75 10.15 -7.38
C HIS A 6 15.33 9.93 -6.85
N VAL A 7 15.17 9.28 -5.69
CA VAL A 7 13.84 9.12 -5.06
C VAL A 7 13.28 10.46 -4.59
N GLU A 8 14.12 11.32 -4.04
CA GLU A 8 13.72 12.66 -3.58
C GLU A 8 13.32 13.55 -4.76
N GLN A 9 14.07 13.50 -5.86
CA GLN A 9 13.71 14.19 -7.10
C GLN A 9 12.39 13.66 -7.68
N ALA A 10 12.22 12.34 -7.74
CA ALA A 10 10.98 11.73 -8.20
C ALA A 10 9.78 12.13 -7.32
N LEU A 11 9.95 12.12 -6.00
CA LEU A 11 8.92 12.58 -5.06
C LEU A 11 8.54 14.05 -5.31
N SER A 12 9.52 14.92 -5.60
CA SER A 12 9.25 16.31 -5.93
C SER A 12 8.38 16.44 -7.19
N LEU A 13 8.69 15.69 -8.24
CA LEU A 13 7.92 15.70 -9.49
C LEU A 13 6.49 15.19 -9.26
N PHE A 14 6.30 14.10 -8.53
CA PHE A 14 4.95 13.61 -8.22
C PHE A 14 4.18 14.58 -7.34
N ARG A 15 4.83 15.30 -6.42
CA ARG A 15 4.18 16.36 -5.62
C ARG A 15 3.70 17.52 -6.47
N GLU A 16 4.50 17.93 -7.45
CA GLU A 16 4.12 18.95 -8.43
C GLU A 16 2.93 18.48 -9.27
N GLN A 17 2.95 17.24 -9.75
CA GLN A 17 1.79 16.67 -10.45
C GLN A 17 0.52 16.68 -9.58
N LEU A 18 0.64 16.32 -8.30
CA LEU A 18 -0.46 16.33 -7.34
C LEU A 18 -0.92 17.73 -6.92
N SER A 19 -0.10 18.77 -7.10
CA SER A 19 -0.52 20.15 -6.86
C SER A 19 -1.27 20.72 -8.07
N LEU A 20 -0.83 20.36 -9.28
CA LEU A 20 -1.48 20.74 -10.54
C LEU A 20 -2.80 19.98 -10.75
N ASN A 21 -2.89 18.74 -10.26
CA ASN A 21 -4.07 17.89 -10.38
C ASN A 21 -4.39 17.19 -9.05
N PRO A 22 -5.05 17.88 -8.11
CA PRO A 22 -5.37 17.32 -6.80
C PRO A 22 -6.24 16.06 -6.84
N SER A 23 -7.11 15.93 -7.85
CA SER A 23 -7.98 14.75 -8.04
C SER A 23 -7.20 13.49 -8.41
N ASP A 24 -5.98 13.65 -8.94
CA ASP A 24 -5.07 12.57 -9.30
C ASP A 24 -5.73 11.42 -10.09
N ASN A 25 -6.47 11.78 -11.15
CA ASN A 25 -7.06 10.81 -12.06
C ASN A 25 -6.02 9.95 -12.81
N GLN A 26 -4.72 10.28 -12.71
CA GLN A 26 -3.60 9.57 -13.34
C GLN A 26 -2.85 8.63 -12.39
N GLY A 27 -3.11 8.67 -11.08
CA GLY A 27 -2.51 7.75 -10.10
C GLY A 27 -1.10 8.12 -9.63
N ALA A 28 -0.67 9.37 -9.77
CA ALA A 28 0.61 9.87 -9.28
C ALA A 28 0.77 9.71 -7.76
N ARG A 29 -0.34 9.69 -6.99
CA ARG A 29 -0.32 9.43 -5.54
C ARG A 29 0.29 8.09 -5.18
N ALA A 30 0.08 7.04 -5.96
CA ALA A 30 0.66 5.73 -5.73
C ALA A 30 2.19 5.74 -5.89
N MET A 31 2.68 6.52 -6.87
CA MET A 31 4.11 6.72 -7.11
C MET A 31 4.77 7.57 -6.03
N ALA A 32 4.11 8.65 -5.61
CA ALA A 32 4.56 9.49 -4.51
C ALA A 32 4.64 8.68 -3.20
N LEU A 33 3.64 7.85 -2.93
CA LEU A 33 3.61 6.99 -1.75
C LEU A 33 4.76 5.99 -1.74
N GLU A 34 5.09 5.38 -2.89
CA GLU A 34 6.24 4.48 -2.99
C GLU A 34 7.55 5.21 -2.69
N CYS A 35 7.70 6.44 -3.19
CA CYS A 35 8.87 7.26 -2.90
C CYS A 35 8.99 7.56 -1.40
N LEU A 36 7.88 7.91 -0.74
CA LEU A 36 7.85 8.17 0.71
C LEU A 36 8.24 6.93 1.52
N PHE A 37 7.77 5.76 1.11
CA PHE A 37 8.13 4.48 1.74
C PHE A 37 9.62 4.15 1.57
N ARG A 38 10.19 4.36 0.37
CA ARG A 38 11.63 4.19 0.13
C ARG A 38 12.48 5.12 1.00
N LEU A 39 12.01 6.34 1.20
CA LEU A 39 12.65 7.36 2.04
C LEU A 39 12.34 7.21 3.53
N LYS A 40 11.49 6.24 3.92
CA LYS A 40 11.03 6.03 5.30
C LYS A 40 10.34 7.27 5.92
N LYS A 41 9.70 8.08 5.08
CA LYS A 41 8.94 9.28 5.47
C LYS A 41 7.51 8.88 5.84
N TRP A 42 7.36 8.13 6.93
CA TRP A 42 6.11 7.45 7.28
C TRP A 42 4.95 8.41 7.59
N GLN A 43 5.22 9.51 8.30
CA GLN A 43 4.21 10.53 8.58
C GLN A 43 3.70 11.17 7.29
N GLU A 44 4.61 11.63 6.42
CA GLU A 44 4.25 12.22 5.13
C GLU A 44 3.49 11.20 4.25
N ALA A 45 3.81 9.90 4.36
CA ALA A 45 3.09 8.84 3.66
C ALA A 45 1.65 8.68 4.17
N PHE A 46 1.46 8.65 5.50
CA PHE A 46 0.14 8.65 6.11
C PHE A 46 -0.67 9.89 5.70
N ASP A 47 -0.10 11.08 5.80
CA ASP A 47 -0.75 12.35 5.45
C ASP A 47 -1.19 12.35 3.97
N LEU A 48 -0.38 11.81 3.07
CA LEU A 48 -0.74 11.65 1.66
C LEU A 48 -1.96 10.74 1.49
N THR A 49 -2.04 9.63 2.23
CA THR A 49 -3.23 8.75 2.16
C THR A 49 -4.48 9.44 2.68
N MET A 50 -4.36 10.39 3.62
CA MET A 50 -5.51 11.12 4.17
C MET A 50 -6.09 12.15 3.20
N ARG A 51 -5.32 12.58 2.19
CA ARG A 51 -5.84 13.40 1.08
C ARG A 51 -6.82 12.64 0.18
N TYR A 52 -6.79 11.31 0.22
CA TYR A 52 -7.63 10.43 -0.58
C TYR A 52 -8.35 9.41 0.33
N PRO A 53 -9.30 9.86 1.18
CA PRO A 53 -9.94 8.99 2.18
C PRO A 53 -10.71 7.82 1.55
N ASP A 54 -11.37 8.06 0.43
CA ASP A 54 -12.25 7.11 -0.28
C ASP A 54 -11.57 6.37 -1.44
N ASP A 55 -10.25 6.41 -1.48
CA ASP A 55 -9.48 5.81 -2.57
C ASP A 55 -9.69 4.29 -2.68
N MET A 56 -9.45 3.79 -3.89
CA MET A 56 -9.60 2.40 -4.27
C MET A 56 -8.27 1.72 -4.60
N LEU A 57 -7.15 2.45 -4.62
CA LEU A 57 -5.83 1.89 -4.90
C LEU A 57 -5.31 1.07 -3.72
N CYS A 58 -4.69 -0.06 -4.03
CA CYS A 58 -4.05 -0.92 -3.03
C CYS A 58 -2.93 -0.18 -2.29
N GLU A 59 -2.19 0.66 -3.01
CA GLU A 59 -1.14 1.52 -2.49
C GLU A 59 -1.63 2.40 -1.35
N THR A 60 -2.75 3.11 -1.52
CA THR A 60 -3.24 4.01 -0.48
C THR A 60 -3.91 3.26 0.66
N LEU A 61 -4.69 2.22 0.39
CA LEU A 61 -5.36 1.41 1.41
C LEU A 61 -4.35 0.70 2.33
N TYR A 62 -3.49 -0.15 1.77
CA TYR A 62 -2.51 -0.90 2.56
C TYR A 62 -1.33 -0.03 2.99
N GLY A 63 -1.00 1.02 2.23
CA GLY A 63 0.03 1.98 2.62
C GLY A 63 -0.37 2.76 3.87
N ARG A 64 -1.64 3.17 4.01
CA ARG A 64 -2.16 3.80 5.24
C ARG A 64 -1.97 2.89 6.45
N ALA A 65 -2.38 1.62 6.32
CA ALA A 65 -2.25 0.62 7.38
C ALA A 65 -0.79 0.42 7.81
N LEU A 66 0.13 0.24 6.85
CA LEU A 66 1.54 0.03 7.14
C LEU A 66 2.23 1.29 7.71
N ALA A 67 1.91 2.48 7.21
CA ALA A 67 2.47 3.72 7.74
C ALA A 67 2.07 3.93 9.21
N LEU A 68 0.78 3.76 9.53
CA LEU A 68 0.28 3.85 10.91
C LEU A 68 0.88 2.78 11.82
N PHE A 69 1.05 1.55 11.32
CA PHE A 69 1.70 0.48 12.08
C PHE A 69 3.13 0.83 12.47
N VAL A 70 3.89 1.43 11.53
CA VAL A 70 5.28 1.85 11.78
C VAL A 70 5.36 3.07 12.70
N LEU A 71 4.36 3.96 12.64
CA LEU A 71 4.21 5.11 13.56
C LEU A 71 3.67 4.72 14.94
N ASP A 72 3.43 3.42 15.18
CA ASP A 72 2.93 2.85 16.43
C ASP A 72 1.50 3.27 16.83
N ASP A 73 0.71 3.85 15.91
CA ASP A 73 -0.73 4.07 16.14
C ASP A 73 -1.51 2.78 15.85
N ARG A 74 -1.45 1.84 16.80
CA ARG A 74 -2.03 0.49 16.66
C ARG A 74 -3.53 0.50 16.40
N ARG A 75 -4.26 1.44 17.01
CA ARG A 75 -5.71 1.54 16.88
C ARG A 75 -6.09 1.94 15.47
N LEU A 76 -5.52 3.03 14.96
CA LEU A 76 -5.80 3.47 13.58
C LEU A 76 -5.22 2.50 12.56
N ALA A 77 -4.06 1.91 12.81
CA ALA A 77 -3.46 0.90 11.93
C ALA A 77 -4.39 -0.30 11.75
N LYS A 78 -5.00 -0.80 12.84
CA LYS A 78 -5.97 -1.90 12.77
C LYS A 78 -7.20 -1.52 11.95
N MET A 79 -7.80 -0.37 12.23
CA MET A 79 -8.98 0.10 11.47
C MET A 79 -8.67 0.23 9.97
N ALA A 80 -7.52 0.81 9.63
CA ALA A 80 -7.08 0.95 8.24
C ALA A 80 -6.82 -0.42 7.59
N LEU A 81 -6.23 -1.37 8.32
CA LEU A 81 -5.98 -2.71 7.81
C LEU A 81 -7.28 -3.49 7.56
N ASP A 82 -8.23 -3.42 8.49
CA ASP A 82 -9.52 -4.11 8.35
C ASP A 82 -10.28 -3.60 7.11
N ALA A 83 -10.34 -2.28 6.92
CA ALA A 83 -10.94 -1.67 5.73
C ALA A 83 -10.19 -2.04 4.43
N ALA A 84 -8.85 -2.10 4.46
CA ALA A 84 -8.05 -2.51 3.31
C ALA A 84 -8.27 -3.99 2.96
N ALA A 85 -8.37 -4.86 3.97
CA ALA A 85 -8.61 -6.29 3.80
C ALA A 85 -10.03 -6.59 3.29
N GLU A 86 -11.02 -5.81 3.72
CA GLU A 86 -12.40 -5.90 3.21
C GLU A 86 -12.48 -5.51 1.72
N ARG A 87 -11.89 -4.38 1.33
CA ARG A 87 -11.94 -3.89 -0.05
C ARG A 87 -11.04 -4.67 -1.01
N ARG A 88 -9.91 -5.19 -0.52
CA ARG A 88 -8.86 -5.82 -1.32
C ARG A 88 -8.30 -7.07 -0.63
N PRO A 89 -9.14 -8.12 -0.42
CA PRO A 89 -8.74 -9.32 0.34
C PRO A 89 -7.60 -10.10 -0.34
N LEU A 90 -7.54 -10.09 -1.68
CA LEU A 90 -6.49 -10.79 -2.41
C LEU A 90 -5.10 -10.19 -2.18
N VAL A 91 -4.99 -8.89 -1.90
CA VAL A 91 -3.71 -8.24 -1.57
C VAL A 91 -3.15 -8.80 -0.26
N ARG A 92 -3.99 -8.87 0.78
CA ARG A 92 -3.61 -9.50 2.05
C ARG A 92 -3.17 -10.95 1.85
N ALA A 93 -3.97 -11.72 1.11
CA ALA A 93 -3.66 -13.11 0.83
C ALA A 93 -2.31 -13.23 0.09
N GLU A 94 -2.06 -12.37 -0.89
CA GLU A 94 -0.80 -12.32 -1.63
C GLU A 94 0.38 -11.97 -0.73
N LEU A 95 0.29 -10.93 0.11
CA LEU A 95 1.35 -10.51 1.04
C LEU A 95 1.78 -11.61 2.03
N LEU A 96 0.86 -12.50 2.40
CA LEU A 96 1.11 -13.57 3.37
C LEU A 96 1.67 -14.86 2.75
N LYS A 97 1.76 -14.95 1.42
CA LYS A 97 2.35 -16.11 0.73
C LYS A 97 3.85 -16.20 1.00
N GLU A 98 4.34 -17.44 1.05
CA GLU A 98 5.78 -17.72 1.05
C GLU A 98 6.38 -17.66 -0.36
N LYS A 99 5.58 -18.05 -1.37
CA LYS A 99 5.98 -18.12 -2.78
C LYS A 99 4.92 -17.42 -3.63
N HIS A 100 5.36 -16.43 -4.40
CA HIS A 100 4.51 -15.61 -5.24
C HIS A 100 4.68 -16.03 -6.69
N ARG A 101 3.59 -16.43 -7.34
CA ARG A 101 3.56 -16.78 -8.75
C ARG A 101 2.76 -15.72 -9.49
N ARG A 102 3.33 -15.20 -10.58
CA ARG A 102 2.65 -14.21 -11.42
C ARG A 102 1.33 -14.80 -11.94
N PRO A 103 0.18 -14.19 -11.63
CA PRO A 103 -1.11 -14.63 -12.16
C PRO A 103 -1.22 -14.40 -13.67
N ARG A 104 -2.22 -15.02 -14.30
CA ARG A 104 -2.61 -14.67 -15.66
C ARG A 104 -3.15 -13.25 -15.69
N ARG A 105 -3.00 -12.59 -16.84
CA ARG A 105 -3.62 -11.28 -17.07
C ARG A 105 -5.12 -11.34 -16.81
N SER A 106 -5.60 -10.38 -16.05
CA SER A 106 -6.99 -10.22 -15.67
C SER A 106 -7.83 -9.61 -16.79
N SER A 107 -7.24 -8.71 -17.59
CA SER A 107 -7.89 -8.06 -18.73
C SER A 107 -6.88 -7.65 -19.80
N PRO A 108 -7.27 -7.61 -21.09
CA PRO A 108 -6.43 -7.05 -22.16
C PRO A 108 -6.28 -5.53 -22.07
N LEU A 109 -7.18 -4.84 -21.34
CA LEU A 109 -7.20 -3.38 -21.22
C LEU A 109 -6.37 -2.84 -20.04
N GLY A 110 -5.87 -3.72 -19.17
CA GLY A 110 -5.12 -3.35 -17.98
C GLY A 110 -5.38 -4.30 -16.82
N VAL A 111 -4.93 -3.91 -15.64
CA VAL A 111 -5.13 -4.69 -14.42
C VAL A 111 -6.51 -4.38 -13.85
N ALA A 112 -7.34 -5.40 -13.67
CA ALA A 112 -8.66 -5.25 -13.08
C ALA A 112 -8.54 -4.99 -11.56
N LEU A 113 -9.31 -4.02 -11.05
CA LEU A 113 -9.42 -3.74 -9.62
C LEU A 113 -9.92 -4.97 -8.86
N GLY A 114 -9.28 -5.29 -7.75
CA GLY A 114 -9.57 -6.45 -6.91
C GLY A 114 -9.08 -7.79 -7.47
N SER A 115 -8.37 -7.80 -8.60
CA SER A 115 -7.90 -9.04 -9.21
C SER A 115 -6.67 -9.62 -8.51
N SER A 116 -6.37 -10.90 -8.79
CA SER A 116 -5.13 -11.52 -8.34
C SER A 116 -3.89 -10.87 -8.97
N GLU A 117 -4.02 -10.35 -10.20
CA GLU A 117 -2.96 -9.58 -10.87
C GLU A 117 -2.65 -8.28 -10.11
N GLU A 118 -3.68 -7.53 -9.70
CA GLU A 118 -3.52 -6.31 -8.87
C GLU A 118 -2.82 -6.64 -7.55
N ALA A 119 -3.24 -7.72 -6.89
CA ALA A 119 -2.61 -8.17 -5.64
C ALA A 119 -1.12 -8.52 -5.82
N TYR A 120 -0.79 -9.21 -6.91
CA TYR A 120 0.59 -9.56 -7.25
C TYR A 120 1.44 -8.34 -7.57
N GLU A 121 0.93 -7.39 -8.35
CA GLU A 121 1.64 -6.15 -8.66
C GLU A 121 1.87 -5.28 -7.42
N TYR A 122 0.87 -5.18 -6.54
CA TYR A 122 1.03 -4.53 -5.25
C TYR A 122 2.15 -5.21 -4.45
N TRP A 123 2.13 -6.54 -4.31
CA TRP A 123 3.18 -7.27 -3.59
C TRP A 123 4.57 -7.03 -4.19
N GLN A 124 4.71 -7.06 -5.52
CA GLN A 124 6.00 -6.82 -6.17
C GLN A 124 6.58 -5.45 -5.80
N ARG A 125 5.74 -4.41 -5.70
CA ARG A 125 6.16 -3.04 -5.39
C ARG A 125 6.32 -2.80 -3.90
N TYR A 126 5.34 -3.24 -3.09
CA TYR A 126 5.22 -2.88 -1.67
C TYR A 126 5.58 -4.01 -0.70
N GLY A 127 5.60 -5.27 -1.12
CA GLY A 127 5.89 -6.42 -0.24
C GLY A 127 7.24 -6.30 0.47
N ARG A 128 8.23 -5.66 -0.17
CA ARG A 128 9.52 -5.35 0.44
C ARG A 128 9.43 -4.45 1.67
N PHE A 129 8.45 -3.55 1.73
CA PHE A 129 8.27 -2.65 2.87
C PHE A 129 7.64 -3.38 4.04
N TRP A 130 6.62 -4.19 3.78
CA TRP A 130 6.03 -5.10 4.78
C TRP A 130 7.07 -6.03 5.40
N LYS A 131 7.94 -6.63 4.58
CA LYS A 131 9.02 -7.50 5.07
C LYS A 131 10.07 -6.76 5.90
N LYS A 132 10.33 -5.48 5.60
CA LYS A 132 11.35 -4.67 6.31
C LYS A 132 10.82 -4.02 7.58
N ALA A 133 9.50 -3.86 7.72
CA ALA A 133 8.87 -3.34 8.92
C ALA A 133 8.79 -4.46 9.98
N PRO A 134 9.50 -4.35 11.13
CA PRO A 134 9.52 -5.41 12.13
C PRO A 134 8.12 -5.74 12.65
N GLY A 135 7.74 -7.02 12.62
CA GLY A 135 6.45 -7.51 13.11
C GLY A 135 5.25 -7.24 12.20
N ALA A 136 5.43 -6.57 11.05
CA ALA A 136 4.29 -6.16 10.21
C ALA A 136 3.59 -7.34 9.53
N LEU A 137 4.34 -8.36 9.09
CA LEU A 137 3.76 -9.56 8.47
C LEU A 137 3.11 -10.49 9.51
N GLU A 138 3.68 -10.59 10.70
CA GLU A 138 3.11 -11.31 11.84
C GLU A 138 1.79 -10.67 12.26
N TRP A 139 1.77 -9.34 12.35
CA TRP A 139 0.55 -8.58 12.62
C TRP A 139 -0.51 -8.75 11.52
N LEU A 140 -0.10 -8.66 10.25
CA LEU A 140 -1.00 -8.88 9.11
C LEU A 140 -1.66 -10.27 9.18
N ARG A 141 -0.90 -11.28 9.64
CA ARG A 141 -1.34 -12.65 9.84
C ARG A 141 -2.25 -12.82 11.06
N SER A 142 -1.94 -12.19 12.20
CA SER A 142 -2.76 -12.29 13.41
C SER A 142 -4.14 -11.67 13.20
N ALA A 143 -4.18 -10.48 12.61
CA ALA A 143 -5.42 -9.81 12.26
C ALA A 143 -6.29 -10.62 11.27
N ALA A 144 -5.74 -11.66 10.63
CA ALA A 144 -6.49 -12.50 9.69
C ALA A 144 -7.27 -13.55 10.47
N LYS A 145 -6.65 -14.11 11.50
CA LYS A 145 -7.25 -15.10 12.39
C LYS A 145 -8.40 -14.50 13.20
N ASP A 146 -8.22 -13.27 13.66
CA ASP A 146 -9.25 -12.54 14.40
C ASP A 146 -10.54 -12.35 13.57
N ALA A 147 -10.41 -12.14 12.25
CA ALA A 147 -11.55 -12.02 11.34
C ALA A 147 -12.24 -13.35 10.99
N GLN A 148 -11.59 -14.50 11.28
CA GLN A 148 -12.11 -15.85 10.98
C GLN A 148 -12.78 -16.52 12.17
N THR A 149 -12.87 -15.83 13.31
CA THR A 149 -13.56 -16.34 14.50
C THR A 149 -14.84 -15.52 14.69
N PRO A 150 -15.94 -15.83 13.97
CA PRO A 150 -17.24 -15.29 14.33
C PRO A 150 -17.71 -15.97 15.61
N GLU A 151 -18.13 -15.15 16.57
CA GLU A 151 -18.86 -15.58 17.77
C GLU A 151 -20.17 -16.28 17.40
#